data_AF-A0A6P0T335-F1
#
_entry.id   AF-A0A6P0T335-F1
#
_cell.length_a   1.000
_cell.length_b   1.000
_cell.length_c   1.000
_cell.angle_alpha   90.00
_cell.angle_beta   90.00
_cell.angle_gamma   90.00
#
_symmetry.space_group_name_H-M   'P 1'
#
loop_
_entity.id
_entity.type
_entity.pdbx_description
1 polymer ?
#
loop_
_entity_poly.entity_id
_entity_poly.type
_entity_poly.pdbx_seq_one_letter_code
_entity_poly.pdbx_strand_id
1 'polypeptide(L)'
;MQDFKSSPDESFRSANTPSQFDIIVVGSGAAGLYAALCLPAHFQVGLITKDTLKTGSSNWAQGGIAAAIDPSDSPELHLEDTQRAGVGLCDREAVKFL
;
A
#
# COMPACT_ATOMS: atom_id res chain seq x y z
N MET A 1 -40.70 14.53 5.39
CA MET A 1 -39.64 14.07 4.47
C MET A 1 -38.35 14.61 5.06
N GLN A 2 -37.62 13.73 5.77
CA GLN A 2 -36.61 14.11 6.77
C GLN A 2 -35.37 14.76 6.14
N ASP A 3 -34.83 15.72 6.88
CA ASP A 3 -33.75 16.62 6.51
C ASP A 3 -32.42 15.90 6.25
N PHE A 4 -31.83 16.18 5.08
CA PHE A 4 -30.45 15.83 4.72
C PHE A 4 -29.47 16.76 5.46
N LYS A 5 -29.41 16.64 6.79
CA LYS A 5 -28.33 17.17 7.61
C LYS A 5 -27.90 16.08 8.60
N SER A 6 -27.21 15.06 8.12
CA SER A 6 -26.25 14.38 8.98
C SER A 6 -25.09 15.33 9.20
N SER A 7 -24.98 15.85 10.43
CA SER A 7 -23.80 16.52 10.97
C SER A 7 -22.52 15.81 10.54
N PRO A 8 -21.40 16.51 10.23
CA PRO A 8 -20.11 15.84 10.19
C PRO A 8 -19.91 15.19 11.55
N ASP A 9 -19.67 13.88 11.53
CA ASP A 9 -19.46 13.05 12.70
C ASP A 9 -18.26 13.62 13.49
N GLU A 10 -18.50 14.44 14.51
CA GLU A 10 -17.46 15.01 15.39
C GLU A 10 -16.74 13.94 16.23
N SER A 11 -17.08 12.66 16.05
CA SER A 11 -16.51 11.51 16.75
C SER A 11 -15.07 11.13 16.31
N PHE A 12 -14.51 11.76 15.27
CA PHE A 12 -13.17 11.42 14.75
C PHE A 12 -12.00 12.24 15.31
N ARG A 13 -12.22 13.16 16.25
CA ARG A 13 -11.11 13.76 16.99
C ARG A 13 -10.67 12.81 18.10
N SER A 14 -9.80 11.85 17.76
CA SER A 14 -9.00 11.18 18.79
C SER A 14 -8.21 12.26 19.53
N ALA A 15 -8.52 12.48 20.81
CA ALA A 15 -7.88 13.48 21.65
C ALA A 15 -6.36 13.27 21.85
N ASN A 16 -5.77 12.24 21.24
CA ASN A 16 -4.37 11.82 21.40
C ASN A 16 -3.59 11.67 20.07
N THR A 17 -4.09 12.16 18.94
CA THR A 17 -3.28 12.17 17.72
C THR A 17 -2.19 13.25 17.83
N PRO A 18 -0.91 12.90 17.65
CA PRO A 18 0.18 13.88 17.60
C PRO A 18 -0.10 14.95 16.53
N SER A 19 0.29 16.19 16.80
CA SER A 19 0.15 17.29 15.85
C SER A 19 1.24 17.28 14.76
N GLN A 20 2.26 16.45 14.92
CA GLN A 20 3.40 16.32 14.03
C GLN A 20 3.77 14.84 13.87
N PHE A 21 4.36 14.53 12.72
CA PHE A 21 4.89 13.22 12.36
C PHE A 21 6.14 13.48 11.52
N ASP A 22 7.13 12.61 11.62
CA ASP A 22 8.31 12.68 10.75
C ASP A 22 7.97 12.22 9.33
N ILE A 23 7.08 11.22 9.24
CA ILE A 23 6.69 10.58 7.97
C ILE A 23 5.19 10.36 7.97
N ILE A 24 4.54 10.72 6.86
CA ILE A 24 3.13 10.41 6.61
C ILE A 24 3.04 9.40 5.45
N VAL A 25 2.36 8.29 5.69
CA VAL A 25 2.02 7.30 4.68
C VAL A 25 0.53 7.41 4.37
N VAL A 26 0.20 7.69 3.10
CA VAL A 26 -1.19 7.81 2.64
C VAL A 26 -1.61 6.53 1.93
N GLY A 27 -2.52 5.79 2.55
CA GLY A 27 -3.07 4.52 2.08
C GLY A 27 -2.68 3.36 2.99
N SER A 28 -3.68 2.64 3.52
CA SER A 28 -3.48 1.47 4.38
C SER A 28 -3.55 0.13 3.63
N GLY A 29 -3.19 0.12 2.35
CA GLY A 29 -3.03 -1.12 1.56
C GLY A 29 -1.72 -1.84 1.91
N ALA A 30 -1.44 -2.95 1.22
CA ALA A 30 -0.22 -3.74 1.45
C ALA A 30 1.05 -2.89 1.36
N ALA A 31 1.17 -2.03 0.35
CA ALA A 31 2.32 -1.15 0.16
C ALA A 31 2.51 -0.15 1.32
N GLY A 32 1.44 0.53 1.74
CA GLY A 32 1.53 1.54 2.80
C GLY A 32 1.79 0.95 4.18
N LEU A 33 1.14 -0.18 4.50
CA LEU A 33 1.40 -0.90 5.76
C LEU A 33 2.83 -1.45 5.80
N TYR A 34 3.31 -2.05 4.71
CA TYR A 34 4.67 -2.56 4.63
C TYR A 34 5.71 -1.43 4.73
N ALA A 35 5.50 -0.33 4.01
CA ALA A 35 6.34 0.85 4.13
C ALA A 35 6.40 1.37 5.57
N ALA A 36 5.23 1.55 6.22
CA ALA A 36 5.17 2.01 7.61
C ALA A 36 5.90 1.07 8.58
N LEU A 37 5.82 -0.25 8.35
CA LEU A 37 6.49 -1.26 9.16
C LEU A 37 8.02 -1.27 8.98
N CYS A 38 8.50 -1.02 7.76
CA CYS A 38 9.93 -1.05 7.44
C CYS A 38 10.67 0.24 7.76
N LEU A 39 9.96 1.33 8.08
CA LEU A 39 10.59 2.58 8.50
C LEU A 39 11.29 2.42 9.85
N PRO A 40 12.44 3.09 10.08
CA PRO A 40 13.13 3.04 11.36
C PRO A 40 12.24 3.42 12.54
N ALA A 41 12.31 2.65 13.63
CA ALA A 41 11.43 2.78 14.80
C ALA A 41 11.55 4.13 15.56
N HIS A 42 12.58 4.93 15.27
CA HIS A 42 12.74 6.26 15.87
C HIS A 42 11.90 7.34 15.19
N PHE A 43 11.33 7.06 14.01
CA PHE A 43 10.41 7.98 13.36
C PHE A 43 8.99 7.84 13.90
N GLN A 44 8.34 8.98 14.13
CA GLN A 44 6.92 9.05 14.36
C GLN A 44 6.19 8.98 13.02
N VAL A 45 5.63 7.81 12.69
CA VAL A 45 4.96 7.55 11.41
C VAL A 45 3.45 7.66 11.55
N GLY A 46 2.83 8.51 10.74
CA GLY A 46 1.38 8.64 10.64
C GLY A 46 0.83 7.90 9.42
N LEU A 47 -0.09 6.97 9.62
CA LEU A 47 -0.79 6.26 8.54
C LEU A 47 -2.19 6.84 8.35
N ILE A 48 -2.46 7.33 7.14
CA ILE A 48 -3.77 7.90 6.76
C ILE A 48 -4.47 6.92 5.84
N THR A 49 -5.75 6.67 6.07
CA THR A 49 -6.60 5.89 5.17
C THR A 49 -7.97 6.52 5.04
N LYS A 50 -8.62 6.29 3.90
CA LYS A 50 -9.90 6.93 3.54
C LYS A 50 -11.06 6.46 4.45
N ASP A 51 -10.97 5.25 4.97
CA ASP A 51 -12.02 4.56 5.72
C ASP A 51 -11.35 3.57 6.69
N THR A 52 -12.04 2.53 7.15
CA THR A 52 -11.44 1.51 8.02
C THR A 52 -10.29 0.76 7.32
N LEU A 53 -9.31 0.30 8.10
CA LEU A 53 -8.05 -0.29 7.59
C LEU A 53 -8.24 -1.42 6.56
N LYS A 54 -9.32 -2.20 6.65
CA LYS A 54 -9.57 -3.40 5.84
C LYS A 54 -10.37 -3.16 4.55
N THR A 55 -10.58 -1.90 4.15
CA THR A 55 -11.44 -1.57 2.99
C THR A 55 -10.71 -1.50 1.64
N GLY A 56 -9.37 -1.52 1.63
CA GLY A 56 -8.57 -1.39 0.40
C GLY A 56 -8.51 -2.64 -0.48
N SER A 57 -8.15 -2.47 -1.76
CA SER A 57 -8.08 -3.56 -2.75
C SER A 57 -7.17 -4.71 -2.35
N SER A 58 -6.11 -4.43 -1.58
CA SER A 58 -5.20 -5.48 -1.07
C SER A 58 -5.93 -6.56 -0.26
N ASN A 59 -6.99 -6.20 0.48
CA ASN A 59 -7.76 -7.17 1.28
C ASN A 59 -8.66 -8.09 0.42
N TRP A 60 -8.90 -7.72 -0.84
CA TRP A 60 -9.75 -8.45 -1.79
C TRP A 60 -8.96 -9.24 -2.83
N ALA A 61 -7.63 -9.20 -2.80
CA ALA A 61 -6.79 -9.94 -3.73
C ALA A 61 -6.97 -11.45 -3.54
N GLN A 62 -7.15 -12.19 -4.64
CA GLN A 62 -7.46 -13.63 -4.60
C GLN A 62 -6.37 -14.52 -5.18
N GLY A 63 -5.63 -14.04 -6.19
CA GLY A 63 -4.67 -14.85 -6.94
C GLY A 63 -3.44 -15.22 -6.11
N GLY A 64 -2.56 -14.25 -5.89
CA GLY A 64 -1.31 -14.44 -5.16
C GLY A 64 -0.27 -13.37 -5.49
N ILE A 65 0.92 -13.52 -4.91
CA ILE A 65 2.11 -12.71 -5.23
C ILE A 65 3.06 -13.63 -6.00
N ALA A 66 3.50 -13.18 -7.18
CA ALA A 66 4.43 -13.95 -8.00
C ALA A 66 5.86 -13.75 -7.48
N ALA A 67 6.62 -14.84 -7.37
CA ALA A 67 8.02 -14.84 -6.94
C ALA A 67 8.74 -16.07 -7.49
N ALA A 68 9.99 -15.89 -7.96
CA ALA A 68 10.82 -16.98 -8.47
C ALA A 68 11.45 -17.77 -7.33
N ILE A 69 10.67 -18.65 -6.70
CA ILE A 69 11.08 -19.47 -5.55
C ILE A 69 11.32 -20.94 -5.90
N ASP A 70 10.86 -21.38 -7.07
CA ASP A 70 11.10 -22.74 -7.54
C ASP A 70 12.54 -22.87 -8.05
N PRO A 71 13.25 -23.98 -7.78
CA PRO A 71 14.61 -24.18 -8.28
C PRO A 71 14.75 -24.15 -9.81
N SER A 72 13.66 -24.36 -10.54
CA SER A 72 13.61 -24.27 -12.00
C SER A 72 13.21 -22.89 -12.54
N ASP A 73 12.87 -21.95 -11.66
CA ASP A 73 12.53 -20.56 -12.00
C ASP A 73 13.71 -19.61 -11.68
N SER A 74 13.67 -18.38 -12.20
CA SER A 74 14.68 -17.37 -11.88
C SER A 74 14.15 -15.94 -11.98
N PRO A 75 14.76 -14.98 -11.24
CA PRO A 75 14.41 -13.55 -11.38
C PRO A 75 14.57 -13.04 -12.82
N GLU A 76 15.52 -13.56 -13.59
CA GLU A 76 15.74 -13.18 -14.99
C GLU A 76 14.58 -13.61 -15.89
N LEU A 77 14.02 -14.82 -15.69
CA LEU A 77 12.83 -15.29 -16.41
C LEU A 77 11.62 -14.42 -16.05
N HIS A 78 11.43 -14.11 -14.76
CA HIS A 78 10.37 -13.23 -14.27
C HIS A 78 10.45 -11.80 -14.86
N LEU A 79 11.67 -11.26 -14.96
CA LEU A 79 11.96 -9.98 -15.61
C LEU A 79 11.54 -10.01 -17.08
N GLU A 80 11.92 -11.06 -17.82
CA GLU A 80 11.58 -11.18 -19.24
C GLU A 80 10.06 -11.24 -19.46
N ASP A 81 9.36 -12.06 -18.67
CA ASP A 81 7.90 -12.20 -18.76
C ASP A 81 7.19 -10.89 -18.46
N THR A 82 7.65 -10.17 -17.43
CA THR A 82 7.06 -8.86 -17.05
C THR A 82 7.31 -7.81 -18.15
N GLN A 83 8.51 -7.77 -18.73
CA GLN A 83 8.82 -6.87 -19.85
C GLN A 83 7.98 -7.17 -21.09
N ARG A 84 7.80 -8.46 -21.41
CA ARG A 84 6.99 -8.90 -22.54
C ARG A 84 5.52 -8.55 -22.35
N ALA A 85 4.96 -8.80 -21.16
CA ALA A 85 3.58 -8.43 -20.81
C ALA A 85 3.36 -6.91 -20.82
N GLY A 86 4.38 -6.13 -20.46
CA GLY A 86 4.36 -4.67 -20.47
C GLY A 86 4.45 -4.01 -21.84
N VAL A 87 4.60 -4.80 -22.93
CA VAL A 87 4.56 -4.33 -24.34
C VAL A 87 5.44 -3.09 -24.63
N GLY A 88 6.62 -3.03 -24.00
CA GLY A 88 7.59 -1.94 -24.17
C GLY A 88 7.28 -0.66 -23.39
N LEU A 89 6.28 -0.68 -22.49
CA LEU A 89 5.91 0.46 -21.65
C LEU A 89 6.49 0.38 -20.23
N CYS A 90 7.10 -0.73 -19.86
CA CYS A 90 7.76 -0.88 -18.57
C CYS A 90 9.02 0.00 -18.49
N ASP A 91 9.24 0.61 -17.33
CA ASP A 91 10.58 1.04 -16.93
C ASP A 91 11.42 -0.20 -16.63
N ARG A 92 12.50 -0.39 -17.39
CA ARG A 92 13.34 -1.58 -17.28
C ARG A 92 14.03 -1.72 -15.93
N GLU A 93 14.50 -0.62 -15.35
CA GLU A 93 15.20 -0.67 -14.08
C GLU A 93 14.24 -0.95 -12.94
N ALA A 94 12.99 -0.47 -13.02
CA ALA A 94 11.96 -0.80 -12.05
C ALA A 94 11.61 -2.29 -12.08
N VAL A 95 11.46 -2.90 -13.26
CA VAL A 95 11.16 -4.34 -13.35
C VAL A 95 12.34 -5.20 -12.91
N LYS A 96 13.58 -4.77 -13.19
CA LYS A 96 14.79 -5.47 -12.73
C LYS A 96 14.96 -5.42 -11.21
N PHE A 97 14.38 -4.42 -10.55
CA PHE A 97 14.39 -4.30 -9.10
C PHE A 97 13.40 -5.25 -8.39
N LEU A 98 12.32 -5.65 -9.08
CA LEU A 98 11.34 -6.62 -8.57
C LEU A 98 11.97 -8.01 -8.40
#